data_AF-A0A925SCP3-F1
#
_entry.id   AF-A0A925SCP3-F1
#
_cell.length_a   1.000
_cell.length_b   1.000
_cell.length_c   1.000
_cell.angle_alpha   90.00
_cell.angle_beta   90.00
_cell.angle_gamma   90.00
#
_symmetry.space_group_name_H-M   'P 1'
#
loop_
_entity.id
_entity.type
_entity.pdbx_description
1 polymer ?
#
loop_
_entity_poly.entity_id
_entity_poly.type
_entity_poly.pdbx_seq_one_letter_code
_entity_poly.pdbx_strand_id
1 'polypeptide(L)' 'KGYLSQSELTLTFGLGLATGIDEAEVTWLGGHKQRLGGIRIDAVNVIQEEQ' A
#
# COMPACT_ATOMS: atom_id res chain seq x y z
N LYS A 1 12.35 29.43 6.59
CA LYS A 1 10.90 29.16 6.73
C LYS A 1 10.67 27.70 6.34
N GLY A 2 9.97 26.96 7.19
CA GLY A 2 10.18 25.52 7.44
C GLY A 2 10.03 24.60 6.24
N TYR A 3 11.00 23.70 6.08
CA TYR A 3 10.80 22.39 5.47
C TYR A 3 9.92 21.59 6.44
N LEU A 4 8.61 21.63 6.24
CA LEU A 4 7.66 20.82 6.98
C LEU A 4 7.54 19.47 6.26
N SER A 5 7.99 18.41 6.94
CA SER A 5 7.67 16.99 6.71
C SER A 5 7.58 16.53 5.24
N GLN A 6 8.68 15.96 4.74
CA GLN A 6 8.57 14.95 3.70
C GLN A 6 7.83 13.75 4.31
N SER A 7 6.50 13.75 4.25
CA SER A 7 5.68 12.57 4.51
C SER A 7 6.11 11.52 3.50
N GLU A 8 6.69 10.42 3.96
CA GLU A 8 6.95 9.30 3.07
C GLU A 8 5.61 8.86 2.48
N LEU A 9 5.49 8.86 1.14
CA LEU A 9 4.27 8.45 0.44
C LEU A 9 4.00 6.95 0.59
N THR A 10 5.03 6.18 0.94
CA THR A 10 4.98 4.72 1.04
C THR A 10 4.38 4.31 2.38
N LEU A 11 3.33 3.48 2.32
CA LEU A 11 2.79 2.80 3.49
C LEU A 11 3.53 1.47 3.69
N THR A 12 4.04 1.25 4.90
CA THR A 12 4.75 0.02 5.26
C THR A 12 3.92 -0.79 6.24
N PHE A 13 3.68 -2.07 5.93
CA PHE A 13 2.94 -3.00 6.76
C PHE A 13 3.84 -4.16 7.19
N GLY A 14 3.86 -4.46 8.49
CA GLY A 14 4.56 -5.64 9.01
C GLY A 14 3.67 -6.88 8.94
N LEU A 15 4.21 -7.98 8.40
CA LEU A 15 3.50 -9.27 8.31
C LEU A 15 3.67 -10.15 9.56
N GLY A 16 4.52 -9.74 10.51
CA GLY A 16 4.85 -10.54 11.68
C GLY A 16 5.56 -11.83 11.29
N LEU A 17 4.97 -12.98 11.64
CA LEU A 17 5.48 -14.31 11.27
C LEU A 17 4.93 -14.82 9.94
N ALA A 18 3.98 -14.10 9.32
CA ALA A 18 3.45 -14.50 8.03
C ALA A 18 4.51 -14.32 6.94
N THR A 19 4.64 -15.33 6.07
CA THR A 19 5.62 -15.38 4.97
C THR A 19 4.98 -15.14 3.60
N GLY A 20 3.68 -14.85 3.57
CA GLY A 20 2.86 -14.75 2.37
C GLY A 20 1.80 -13.65 2.51
N ILE A 21 1.39 -13.07 1.38
CA ILE A 21 0.22 -12.22 1.26
C ILE A 21 -0.67 -12.81 0.17
N ASP A 22 -1.90 -13.19 0.52
CA ASP A 22 -2.87 -13.69 -0.46
C ASP A 22 -3.49 -12.53 -1.27
N GLU A 23 -3.89 -11.46 -0.57
CA GLU A 23 -4.55 -10.29 -1.16
C GLU A 23 -4.29 -9.03 -0.32
N ALA A 24 -4.29 -7.87 -0.97
CA ALA A 24 -4.44 -6.56 -0.33
C ALA A 24 -5.68 -5.84 -0.88
N GLU A 25 -6.42 -5.12 -0.02
CA GLU A 25 -7.55 -4.26 -0.43
C GLU A 25 -7.23 -2.80 -0.12
N VAL A 26 -7.36 -1.93 -1.12
CA VAL A 26 -7.26 -0.47 -0.96
C VAL A 26 -8.66 0.12 -1.05
N THR A 27 -9.05 0.89 -0.03
CA THR A 27 -10.24 1.73 -0.11
C THR A 27 -9.80 3.16 -0.43
N TRP A 28 -10.18 3.65 -1.61
CA TRP A 28 -9.86 4.98 -2.09
C TRP A 28 -10.78 6.05 -1.48
N LEU A 29 -10.37 7.31 -1.54
CA LEU A 29 -11.15 8.43 -0.98
C LEU A 29 -12.54 8.57 -1.64
N GLY A 30 -12.69 8.13 -2.89
CA GLY A 30 -13.99 8.06 -3.58
C GLY A 30 -14.91 6.93 -3.10
N GLY A 31 -14.46 6.10 -2.15
CA GLY A 31 -15.17 4.92 -1.66
C GLY A 31 -14.99 3.67 -2.53
N HIS A 32 -14.28 3.78 -3.65
CA HIS A 32 -13.92 2.64 -4.49
C HIS A 32 -12.99 1.68 -3.74
N LYS A 33 -13.19 0.37 -3.94
CA LYS A 33 -12.37 -0.68 -3.34
C LYS A 33 -11.66 -1.45 -4.43
N GLN A 34 -10.33 -1.48 -4.35
CA GLN A 34 -9.49 -2.22 -5.30
C GLN A 34 -8.80 -3.37 -4.58
N ARG A 35 -8.96 -4.58 -5.11
CA ARG A 35 -8.32 -5.79 -4.61
C ARG A 35 -7.12 -6.15 -5.46
N LEU A 36 -6.05 -6.56 -4.80
CA LEU A 36 -4.73 -6.69 -5.37
C LEU A 36 -4.15 -8.05 -5.01
N GLY A 37 -3.92 -8.89 -6.02
CA GLY A 37 -3.18 -10.14 -5.88
C GLY A 37 -1.71 -9.96 -6.26
N GLY A 38 -0.88 -10.95 -5.93
CA GLY A 38 0.53 -10.99 -6.36
C GLY A 38 1.41 -9.92 -5.73
N ILE A 39 1.04 -9.44 -4.52
CA ILE A 39 1.81 -8.45 -3.78
C ILE A 39 3.19 -9.01 -3.42
N ARG A 40 4.24 -8.26 -3.74
CA ARG A 40 5.62 -8.66 -3.42
C ARG A 40 5.94 -8.26 -1.99
N ILE A 41 6.42 -9.22 -1.21
CA ILE A 41 6.91 -9.02 0.16
C ILE A 41 8.30 -8.39 0.11
N ASP A 42 8.65 -7.61 1.14
CA ASP A 42 9.92 -6.89 1.26
C ASP A 42 10.25 -6.02 0.04
N ALA A 43 9.21 -5.51 -0.62
CA ALA A 43 9.31 -4.72 -1.83
C ALA A 43 8.30 -3.57 -1.82
N VAL A 44 8.60 -2.54 -2.61
CA VAL A 44 7.64 -1.48 -2.91
C VAL A 44 6.70 -1.97 -4.01
N ASN A 45 5.41 -1.94 -3.71
CA ASN A 45 4.34 -2.19 -4.67
C ASN A 45 3.71 -0.83 -5.02
N VAL A 46 3.79 -0.43 -6.29
CA VAL A 46 3.20 0.82 -6.78
C VAL A 46 1.80 0.50 -7.26
N ILE A 47 0.81 1.19 -6.70
CA ILE A 47 -0.61 0.92 -6.96
C ILE A 47 -1.25 2.19 -7.48
N GLN A 48 -1.98 2.04 -8.58
CA GLN A 48 -2.76 3.11 -9.18
C GLN A 48 -4.24 2.76 -9.04
N GLU A 49 -5.04 3.75 -8.65
CA GLU A 49 -6.49 3.62 -8.63
C GLU A 49 -6.99 3.23 -10.03
N GLU A 50 -7.70 2.11 -10.09
CA GLU A 50 -8.44 1.70 -11.29
C GLU A 50 -9.52 2.74 -11.60
N GLN A 51 -9.54 3.21 -12.85
CA GLN A 51 -10.54 4.17 -13.35
C GLN A 51 -11.86 3.52 -13.70
#